data_AF-A0A0A2A8P5-F1
#
_entry.id   AF-A0A0A2A8P5-F1
#
_cell.length_a   1.000
_cell.length_b   1.000
_cell.length_c   1.000
_cell.angle_alpha   90.00
_cell.angle_beta   90.00
_cell.angle_gamma   90.00
#
_symmetry.space_group_name_H-M   'P 1'
#
loop_
_entity.id
_entity.type
_entity.pdbx_description
1 polymer ?
#
loop_
_entity_poly.entity_id
_entity_poly.type
_entity_poly.pdbx_seq_one_letter_code
_entity_poly.pdbx_strand_id
1 'polypeptide(L)' 'MSLIIKKIILATTFNSCLFLLLIVGIQNSSNKSKVNFLINETVKLPISFIVGASFISGSLIGSFFNLNLNKKN' A
#
# COMPACT_ATOMS: atom_id res chain seq x y z
N MET A 1 -25.65 14.04 -6.72
CA MET A 1 -24.30 14.04 -6.11
C MET A 1 -23.30 14.51 -7.16
N SER A 2 -22.51 15.56 -6.88
CA SER A 2 -21.46 16.04 -7.80
C SER A 2 -20.48 14.91 -8.14
N LEU A 3 -19.97 14.89 -9.39
CA LEU A 3 -18.96 13.93 -9.84
C LEU A 3 -17.71 13.93 -8.96
N ILE A 4 -17.34 15.10 -8.43
CA ILE A 4 -16.21 15.27 -7.52
C ILE A 4 -16.45 14.50 -6.22
N ILE A 5 -17.65 14.62 -5.66
CA ILE A 5 -18.02 13.94 -4.41
C ILE A 5 -18.04 12.41 -4.60
N LYS A 6 -18.55 11.92 -5.74
CA LYS A 6 -18.50 10.48 -6.06
C LYS A 6 -17.06 9.95 -6.14
N LYS A 7 -16.15 10.72 -6.74
CA LYS A 7 -14.73 10.36 -6.86
C LYS A 7 -14.04 10.29 -5.50
N ILE A 8 -14.30 11.27 -4.62
CA ILE A 8 -13.75 11.30 -3.26
C ILE A 8 -14.26 10.11 -2.45
N ILE A 9 -15.57 9.83 -2.47
CA ILE A 9 -16.16 8.70 -1.74
C ILE A 9 -15.54 7.38 -2.21
N LEU A 10 -15.47 7.14 -3.52
CA LEU A 10 -14.87 5.91 -4.06
C LEU A 10 -13.40 5.76 -3.65
N ALA A 11 -12.61 6.83 -3.75
CA ALA A 11 -11.20 6.81 -3.36
C ALA A 11 -11.03 6.51 -1.86
N THR A 12 -11.80 7.16 -0.99
CA THR A 12 -11.74 6.94 0.46
C THR A 12 -12.16 5.52 0.81
N THR A 13 -13.25 5.00 0.23
CA THR A 13 -13.73 3.63 0.49
C THR A 13 -12.72 2.59 0.03
N PHE A 14 -12.15 2.75 -1.17
CA PHE A 14 -11.16 1.81 -1.70
C PHE A 14 -9.88 1.78 -0.85
N ASN A 15 -9.31 2.95 -0.54
CA ASN A 15 -8.11 3.05 0.30
C ASN A 15 -8.37 2.53 1.73
N SER A 16 -9.55 2.79 2.30
CA SER A 16 -9.93 2.25 3.62
C SER A 16 -10.04 0.72 3.60
N CYS A 17 -10.64 0.14 2.55
CA CYS A 17 -10.76 -1.31 2.39
C CYS A 17 -9.37 -1.98 2.29
N LEU A 18 -8.46 -1.38 1.52
CA LEU A 18 -7.07 -1.83 1.43
C LEU A 18 -6.34 -1.73 2.77
N PHE A 19 -6.54 -0.65 3.52
CA PHE A 19 -5.96 -0.48 4.85
C PHE A 19 -6.46 -1.55 5.84
N LEU A 20 -7.75 -1.89 5.82
CA LEU A 20 -8.31 -2.95 6.66
C LEU A 20 -7.75 -4.34 6.31
N LEU A 21 -7.65 -4.67 5.02
CA LEU A 21 -7.02 -5.93 4.57
C LEU A 21 -5.57 -6.04 5.04
N LEU A 22 -4.85 -4.92 5.03
CA LEU A 22 -3.47 -4.81 5.46
C LEU A 22 -3.33 -5.03 6.96
N ILE A 23 -4.23 -4.45 7.78
CA ILE A 23 -4.30 -4.70 9.23
C ILE A 23 -4.60 -6.17 9.55
N VAL A 24 -5.57 -6.77 8.85
CA VAL A 24 -5.95 -8.17 9.06
C VAL A 24 -4.80 -9.10 8.67
N GLY A 25 -4.11 -8.81 7.56
CA GLY A 25 -2.92 -9.53 7.15
C GLY A 25 -1.81 -9.46 8.20
N ILE A 26 -1.51 -8.25 8.71
CA ILE A 26 -0.47 -8.04 9.74
C ILE A 26 -0.73 -8.89 10.97
N GLN A 27 -1.96 -8.88 11.48
CA GLN A 27 -2.32 -9.58 12.70
C GLN A 27 -2.39 -11.11 12.54
N ASN A 28 -2.78 -11.62 11.36
CA ASN A 28 -2.92 -13.05 11.12
C ASN A 28 -1.65 -13.76 10.62
N SER A 29 -0.53 -13.05 10.50
CA SER A 29 0.72 -13.65 10.01
C SER A 29 1.55 -14.22 11.16
N SER A 30 1.47 -15.54 11.35
CA SER A 30 2.37 -16.31 12.23
C SER A 30 3.79 -16.42 11.66
N ASN A 31 3.92 -16.46 10.34
CA ASN A 31 5.21 -16.56 9.66
C ASN A 31 5.91 -15.20 9.63
N LYS A 32 7.13 -15.18 10.16
CA LYS A 32 8.02 -14.01 10.21
C LYS A 32 9.20 -14.24 9.29
N SER A 33 9.52 -13.25 8.47
CA SER A 33 10.71 -13.24 7.63
C SER A 33 11.75 -12.27 8.20
N LYS A 34 13.04 -12.59 8.02
CA LYS A 34 14.11 -11.64 8.33
C LYS A 34 14.18 -10.62 7.20
N VAL A 35 14.14 -9.35 7.54
CA VAL A 35 14.33 -8.24 6.60
C VAL A 35 15.39 -7.28 7.13
N ASN A 36 16.15 -6.70 6.21
CA ASN A 36 17.10 -5.65 6.53
C ASN A 36 16.32 -4.39 6.90
N PHE A 37 16.43 -3.94 8.14
CA PHE A 37 15.78 -2.72 8.60
C PHE A 37 16.61 -1.49 8.21
N LEU A 38 17.87 -1.50 8.62
CA LEU A 38 18.91 -0.53 8.30
C LEU A 38 20.21 -1.29 8.06
N ILE A 39 21.13 -0.72 7.27
CA ILE A 39 22.41 -1.32 6.84
C ILE A 39 22.97 -2.30 7.90
N ASN A 40 23.09 -3.58 7.53
CA ASN A 40 23.54 -4.73 8.33
C ASN A 40 22.69 -5.17 9.54
N GLU A 41 21.59 -4.50 9.86
CA GLU A 41 20.65 -4.88 10.91
C GLU A 41 19.43 -5.60 10.35
N THR A 42 19.27 -6.89 10.70
CA THR A 42 18.11 -7.69 10.31
C THR A 42 17.10 -7.82 11.45
N VAL A 43 15.83 -7.59 11.15
CA VAL A 43 14.71 -7.79 12.08
C VAL A 43 13.75 -8.84 11.54
N LYS A 44 13.16 -9.65 12.41
CA LYS A 44 12.10 -10.60 12.02
C LYS A 44 10.75 -9.90 12.03
N LEU A 45 10.20 -9.63 10.85
CA LEU A 45 8.88 -9.02 10.71
C LEU A 45 7.88 -10.00 10.09
N PRO A 46 6.59 -9.92 10.45
CA PRO A 46 5.54 -10.69 9.78
C PRO A 46 5.54 -10.41 8.28
N ILE A 47 5.31 -11.43 7.46
CA ILE A 47 5.33 -11.30 5.99
C ILE A 47 4.30 -10.26 5.51
N SER A 48 3.15 -10.25 6.15
CA SER A 48 2.09 -9.27 5.87
C SER A 48 2.45 -7.83 6.21
N PHE A 49 3.31 -7.59 7.21
CA PHE A 49 3.86 -6.25 7.46
C PHE A 49 4.72 -5.79 6.28
N ILE A 50 5.55 -6.68 5.73
CA ILE A 50 6.41 -6.40 4.58
C ILE A 50 5.56 -6.10 3.34
N VAL A 51 4.54 -6.92 3.06
CA VAL A 51 3.60 -6.72 1.94
C VAL A 51 2.84 -5.41 2.10
N GLY A 52 2.36 -5.12 3.31
CA GLY A 52 1.64 -3.89 3.60
C GLY A 52 2.49 -2.63 3.42
N ALA A 53 3.71 -2.63 3.95
CA ALA A 53 4.66 -1.53 3.75
C ALA A 53 4.98 -1.32 2.27
N SER A 54 5.14 -2.41 1.51
CA SER A 54 5.37 -2.36 0.05
C SER A 54 4.17 -1.78 -0.70
N PHE A 55 2.95 -2.18 -0.32
CA PHE A 55 1.71 -1.66 -0.92
C PHE A 55 1.55 -0.15 -0.71
N ILE A 56 1.75 0.33 0.53
CA ILE A 56 1.66 1.75 0.86
C ILE A 56 2.75 2.54 0.12
N SER A 57 3.99 2.04 0.12
CA SER A 57 5.11 2.69 -0.57
C SER A 57 4.87 2.77 -2.08
N GLY A 58 4.38 1.69 -2.70
CA GLY A 58 4.02 1.66 -4.11
C GLY A 58 2.88 2.63 -4.46
N SER A 59 1.85 2.72 -3.61
CA SER A 59 0.75 3.68 -3.77
C SER A 59 1.22 5.13 -3.69
N LEU A 60 2.10 5.44 -2.73
CA LEU A 60 2.72 6.77 -2.61
C LEU A 60 3.57 7.10 -3.82
N ILE A 61 4.48 6.20 -4.22
CA ILE A 61 5.33 6.39 -5.41
C ILE A 61 4.47 6.59 -6.65
N GLY A 62 3.45 5.75 -6.87
CA GLY A 62 2.54 5.87 -8.02
C GLY A 62 1.68 7.12 -8.00
N SER A 63 1.37 7.67 -6.81
CA SER A 63 0.64 8.94 -6.68
C SER A 63 1.51 10.15 -7.00
N PHE A 64 2.82 10.09 -6.74
CA PHE A 64 3.79 11.14 -7.10
C PHE A 64 4.30 11.01 -8.54
N PHE A 65 4.39 9.78 -9.07
CA PHE A 65 4.75 9.52 -10.46
C PHE A 65 3.55 9.75 -11.38
N ASN A 66 3.39 10.99 -11.83
CA ASN A 66 2.40 11.34 -12.84
C ASN A 66 2.89 10.85 -14.22
N LEU A 67 2.69 9.57 -14.52
CA LEU A 67 3.00 8.96 -15.81
C LEU A 67 2.00 9.46 -16.86
N ASN A 68 2.26 10.64 -17.41
CA ASN A 68 1.51 11.18 -18.54
C ASN A 68 1.93 10.41 -19.80
N LEU A 69 1.41 9.19 -19.94
CA LEU A 69 1.58 8.37 -21.14
C LEU A 69 0.78 9.04 -22.25
N ASN A 70 1.44 9.97 -22.95
CA ASN A 70 0.89 10.66 -24.10
C ASN A 70 0.54 9.59 -25.14
N LYS A 71 -0.74 9.22 -25.22
CA LYS A 71 -1.23 8.30 -26.22
C LYS A 71 -1.27 9.06 -27.54
N LYS A 72 -0.15 9.02 -28.25
CA LYS A 72 -0.10 9.42 -29.65
C LYS A 72 -0.81 8.30 -30.41
N ASN A 73 -2.11 8.46 -30.64
CA ASN A 73 -2.93 7.97 -31.75
C ASN A 73 -4.41 8.17 -31.45
#